data_AF-A0A954I7P3-F1
#
_entry.id   AF-A0A954I7P3-F1
#
_cell.length_a   1.000
_cell.length_b   1.000
_cell.length_c   1.000
_cell.angle_alpha   90.00
_cell.angle_beta   90.00
_cell.angle_gamma   90.00
#
_symmetry.space_group_name_H-M   'P 1'
#
loop_
_entity.id
_entity.type
_entity.pdbx_description
1 polymer ?
#
loop_
_entity_poly.entity_id
_entity_poly.type
_entity_poly.pdbx_seq_one_letter_code
_entity_poly.pdbx_strand_id
1 'polypeptide(L)'
;AMKRLAASGGYYIAMGIGPEGKIYVEPTTWTGSIGVIIPRYNAAGLASNFGVTVEPLMTGPYKDTLNPFRDMREDERELWDVILQDAFNRFVGVIAENRVDLDDAAVRQLATGQIYTATQALDNHLADELGYVDDAVEKMAAELQLQRYEAFEYHAPASLVDSLLGGQMDSSASLTDRMLESTVPKAMYYCSWNPWVPTNTPSE
;
A
#
# COMPACT_ATOMS: atom_id res chain seq x y z
N ALA A 1 -3.56 12.69 10.84
CA ALA A 1 -3.97 13.27 9.54
C ALA A 1 -3.38 12.44 8.42
N MET A 2 -4.18 12.15 7.39
CA MET A 2 -3.79 11.45 6.18
C MET A 2 -3.32 12.47 5.15
N LYS A 3 -2.09 12.30 4.65
CA LYS A 3 -1.52 13.11 3.57
C LYS A 3 -2.07 12.65 2.21
N ARG A 4 -1.29 12.76 1.13
CA ARG A 4 -1.70 12.41 -0.25
C ARG A 4 -2.33 11.02 -0.43
N LEU A 5 -1.84 9.99 0.26
CA LEU A 5 -2.32 8.61 0.10
C LEU A 5 -2.40 7.90 1.45
N ALA A 6 -3.57 7.38 1.77
CA ALA A 6 -3.81 6.52 2.92
C ALA A 6 -4.91 5.51 2.57
N ALA A 7 -4.58 4.54 1.73
CA ALA A 7 -5.50 3.55 1.20
C ALA A 7 -5.09 2.12 1.63
N SER A 8 -6.05 1.19 1.65
CA SER A 8 -5.87 -0.20 2.06
C SER A 8 -5.22 -0.29 3.45
N GLY A 9 -4.03 -0.87 3.57
CA GLY A 9 -3.30 -0.95 4.84
C GLY A 9 -3.08 0.40 5.53
N GLY A 10 -2.95 1.50 4.79
CA GLY A 10 -2.84 2.84 5.37
C GLY A 10 -4.13 3.28 6.08
N TYR A 11 -5.29 2.95 5.51
CA TYR A 11 -6.59 3.19 6.15
C TYR A 11 -6.81 2.23 7.33
N TYR A 12 -6.41 0.96 7.19
CA TYR A 12 -6.46 -0.02 8.28
C TYR A 12 -5.69 0.47 9.51
N ILE A 13 -4.45 0.94 9.35
CA ILE A 13 -3.61 1.43 10.46
C ILE A 13 -4.22 2.70 11.07
N ALA A 14 -4.86 3.54 10.26
CA ALA A 14 -5.52 4.74 10.75
C ALA A 14 -6.67 4.43 11.73
N MET A 15 -7.26 3.23 11.70
CA MET A 15 -8.25 2.83 12.72
C MET A 15 -7.65 2.68 14.12
N GLY A 16 -6.32 2.61 14.25
CA GLY A 16 -5.63 2.60 15.55
C GLY A 16 -5.83 3.87 16.39
N ILE A 17 -6.47 4.90 15.84
CA ILE A 17 -6.89 6.10 16.57
C ILE A 17 -7.96 5.83 17.64
N GLY A 18 -8.67 4.69 17.57
CA GLY A 18 -9.76 4.37 18.49
C GLY A 18 -11.12 4.97 18.08
N PRO A 19 -12.21 4.60 18.76
CA PRO A 19 -13.57 5.03 18.43
C PRO A 19 -13.84 6.53 18.65
N GLU A 20 -13.04 7.19 19.48
CA GLU A 20 -13.11 8.64 19.73
C GLU A 20 -12.13 9.43 18.85
N GLY A 21 -11.32 8.73 18.05
CA GLY A 21 -10.27 9.33 17.23
C GLY A 21 -10.83 10.04 16.00
N LYS A 22 -10.18 11.14 15.63
CA LYS A 22 -10.52 11.90 14.42
C LYS A 22 -9.53 11.67 13.27
N ILE A 23 -10.08 11.42 12.10
CA ILE A 23 -9.39 11.28 10.82
C ILE A 23 -9.51 12.59 10.05
N TYR A 24 -8.38 13.29 9.98
CA TYR A 24 -8.21 14.44 9.10
C TYR A 24 -7.66 13.96 7.76
N VAL A 25 -8.21 14.46 6.65
CA VAL A 25 -7.74 14.20 5.28
C VAL A 25 -7.41 15.51 4.58
N GLU A 26 -6.29 15.55 3.84
CA GLU A 26 -5.99 16.69 2.98
C GLU A 26 -6.98 16.72 1.80
N PRO A 27 -7.27 17.90 1.20
CA PRO A 27 -8.19 17.98 0.06
C PRO A 27 -7.82 17.11 -1.15
N THR A 28 -6.55 16.73 -1.27
CA THR A 28 -6.01 15.88 -2.35
C THR A 28 -5.77 14.43 -1.93
N THR A 29 -6.18 14.05 -0.71
CA THR A 29 -6.00 12.68 -0.21
C THR A 29 -6.81 11.67 -1.03
N TRP A 30 -6.14 10.57 -1.37
CA TRP A 30 -6.77 9.33 -1.80
C TRP A 30 -6.77 8.32 -0.65
N THR A 31 -7.95 7.82 -0.29
CA THR A 31 -8.14 6.87 0.81
C THR A 31 -9.09 5.74 0.40
N GLY A 32 -9.58 4.95 1.36
CA GLY A 32 -10.39 3.77 1.11
C GLY A 32 -9.53 2.61 0.64
N SER A 33 -9.86 2.03 -0.53
CA SER A 33 -9.29 0.75 -0.99
C SER A 33 -9.45 -0.33 0.08
N ILE A 34 -10.63 -0.37 0.69
CA ILE A 34 -10.96 -1.32 1.75
C ILE A 34 -11.21 -2.67 1.06
N GLY A 35 -10.26 -3.57 1.24
CA GLY A 35 -10.22 -4.85 0.56
C GLY A 35 -8.89 -5.56 0.78
N VAL A 36 -8.86 -6.85 0.47
CA VAL A 36 -7.67 -7.69 0.58
C VAL A 36 -7.46 -8.41 -0.75
N ILE A 37 -6.24 -8.36 -1.26
CA ILE A 37 -5.87 -9.04 -2.49
C ILE A 37 -4.59 -9.84 -2.30
N ILE A 38 -4.52 -10.98 -2.98
CA ILE A 38 -3.27 -11.72 -3.19
C ILE A 38 -3.08 -11.80 -4.71
N PRO A 39 -2.19 -10.98 -5.30
CA PRO A 39 -1.97 -11.01 -6.74
C PRO A 39 -1.29 -12.32 -7.14
N ARG A 40 -1.83 -12.98 -8.15
CA ARG A 40 -1.25 -14.19 -8.74
C ARG A 40 -1.29 -14.10 -10.26
N TYR A 41 -0.17 -14.44 -10.89
CA TYR A 41 -0.04 -14.54 -12.33
C TYR A 41 0.23 -15.99 -12.73
N ASN A 42 -0.31 -16.43 -13.86
CA ASN A 42 -0.09 -17.77 -14.39
C ASN A 42 0.73 -17.69 -15.68
N ALA A 43 1.97 -18.15 -15.61
CA ALA A 43 2.95 -18.24 -16.68
C ALA A 43 3.19 -19.69 -17.12
N ALA A 44 2.33 -20.65 -16.76
CA ALA A 44 2.48 -22.06 -17.17
C ALA A 44 2.63 -22.22 -18.69
N GLY A 45 1.78 -21.54 -19.46
CA GLY A 45 1.85 -21.55 -20.93
C GLY A 45 3.15 -20.93 -21.47
N LEU A 46 3.65 -19.88 -20.83
CA LEU A 46 4.94 -19.27 -21.19
C LEU A 46 6.09 -20.24 -20.94
N ALA A 47 6.14 -20.86 -19.76
CA ALA A 47 7.17 -21.83 -19.41
C ALA A 47 7.19 -23.01 -20.40
N SER A 48 6.01 -23.54 -20.75
CA SER A 48 5.89 -24.63 -21.73
C SER A 48 6.43 -24.24 -23.10
N ASN A 49 6.14 -23.02 -23.59
CA ASN A 49 6.63 -22.53 -24.88
C ASN A 49 8.15 -22.42 -24.97
N PHE A 50 8.83 -22.19 -23.84
CA PHE A 50 10.28 -22.11 -23.75
C PHE A 50 10.94 -23.43 -23.33
N GLY A 51 10.17 -24.52 -23.23
CA GLY A 51 10.70 -25.82 -22.81
C GLY A 51 11.15 -25.88 -21.35
N VAL A 52 10.61 -25.00 -20.50
CA VAL A 52 10.92 -24.95 -19.07
C VAL A 52 10.01 -25.94 -18.33
N THR A 53 10.61 -26.96 -17.73
CA THR A 53 9.91 -27.90 -16.84
C THR A 53 10.03 -27.43 -15.39
N VAL A 54 8.90 -27.34 -14.69
CA VAL A 54 8.85 -26.94 -13.28
C VAL A 54 8.39 -28.12 -12.44
N GLU A 55 9.32 -28.67 -11.64
CA GLU A 55 9.09 -29.85 -10.78
C GLU A 55 9.41 -29.51 -9.31
N PRO A 56 8.45 -28.91 -8.57
CA PRO A 56 8.69 -28.54 -7.18
C PRO A 56 8.76 -29.79 -6.29
N LEU A 57 9.86 -29.94 -5.54
CA LEU A 57 9.97 -30.93 -4.48
C LEU A 57 9.45 -30.33 -3.17
N MET A 58 8.37 -30.90 -2.63
CA MET A 58 7.69 -30.33 -1.46
C MET A 58 7.43 -31.35 -0.37
N THR A 59 7.38 -30.85 0.86
CA THR A 59 7.11 -31.63 2.07
C THR A 59 5.63 -31.66 2.46
N GLY A 60 4.76 -30.99 1.70
CA GLY A 60 3.31 -31.00 1.93
C GLY A 60 2.53 -30.41 0.75
N PRO A 61 1.25 -30.78 0.60
CA PRO A 61 0.46 -30.57 -0.63
C PRO A 61 0.05 -29.12 -0.92
N TYR A 62 0.21 -28.21 0.05
CA TYR A 62 -0.12 -26.78 -0.08
C TYR A 62 1.12 -25.88 -0.07
N LYS A 63 2.34 -26.44 0.01
CA LYS A 63 3.57 -25.62 0.10
C LYS A 63 3.94 -24.93 -1.21
N ASP A 64 3.42 -25.40 -2.33
CA ASP A 64 3.58 -24.79 -3.64
C ASP A 64 2.29 -24.10 -4.12
N THR A 65 1.35 -23.83 -3.21
CA THR A 65 0.19 -23.01 -3.56
C THR A 65 0.64 -21.62 -4.01
N LEU A 66 -0.17 -20.96 -4.85
CA LEU A 66 0.18 -19.71 -5.55
C LEU A 66 1.35 -19.83 -6.55
N ASN A 67 1.84 -21.03 -6.86
CA ASN A 67 2.88 -21.23 -7.88
C ASN A 67 2.44 -20.60 -9.22
N PRO A 68 3.26 -19.71 -9.82
CA PRO A 68 2.92 -19.04 -11.07
C PRO A 68 3.10 -19.92 -12.31
N PHE A 69 3.70 -21.10 -12.22
CA PHE A 69 4.05 -21.95 -13.37
C PHE A 69 3.11 -23.13 -13.60
N ARG A 70 2.03 -23.24 -12.84
CA ARG A 70 0.97 -24.25 -13.04
C ARG A 70 -0.39 -23.64 -12.81
N ASP A 71 -1.46 -24.34 -13.15
CA ASP A 71 -2.80 -23.93 -12.74
C ASP A 71 -2.99 -24.13 -11.22
N MET A 72 -3.80 -23.25 -10.64
CA MET A 72 -4.22 -23.38 -9.24
C MET A 72 -5.27 -24.49 -9.15
N ARG A 73 -5.09 -25.42 -8.21
CA ARG A 73 -6.08 -26.47 -7.97
C ARG A 73 -7.29 -25.91 -7.24
N GLU A 74 -8.43 -26.59 -7.32
CA GLU A 74 -9.66 -26.11 -6.68
C GLU A 74 -9.56 -26.10 -5.15
N ASP A 75 -8.97 -27.12 -4.55
CA ASP A 75 -8.78 -27.18 -3.10
C ASP A 75 -7.80 -26.11 -2.57
N GLU A 76 -6.85 -25.67 -3.39
CA GLU A 76 -5.99 -24.51 -3.08
C GLU A 76 -6.77 -23.20 -3.17
N ARG A 77 -7.68 -23.09 -4.13
CA ARG A 77 -8.53 -21.90 -4.30
C ARG A 77 -9.46 -21.75 -3.10
N GLU A 78 -10.12 -22.82 -2.68
CA GLU A 78 -10.97 -22.83 -1.48
C GLU A 78 -10.17 -22.45 -0.23
N LEU A 79 -8.95 -22.97 -0.07
CA LEU A 79 -8.07 -22.60 1.04
C LEU A 79 -7.78 -21.08 1.07
N TRP A 80 -7.41 -20.51 -0.08
CA TRP A 80 -7.11 -19.08 -0.15
C TRP A 80 -8.34 -18.20 -0.04
N ASP A 81 -9.50 -18.65 -0.51
CA ASP A 81 -10.76 -17.92 -0.33
C ASP A 81 -11.08 -17.77 1.16
N VAL A 82 -10.96 -18.86 1.95
CA VAL A 82 -11.15 -18.80 3.41
C VAL A 82 -10.20 -17.79 4.06
N ILE A 83 -8.91 -17.80 3.68
CA ILE A 83 -7.91 -16.86 4.22
C ILE A 83 -8.23 -15.41 3.83
N LEU A 84 -8.61 -15.17 2.57
CA LEU A 84 -8.97 -13.85 2.08
C LEU A 84 -10.22 -13.31 2.78
N GLN A 85 -11.25 -14.15 2.95
CA GLN A 85 -12.47 -13.77 3.65
C GLN A 85 -12.21 -13.48 5.13
N ASP A 86 -11.38 -14.27 5.80
CA ASP A 86 -10.99 -14.00 7.21
C ASP A 86 -10.29 -12.63 7.34
N ALA A 87 -9.30 -12.37 6.49
CA ALA A 87 -8.59 -11.10 6.47
C ALA A 87 -9.52 -9.92 6.13
N PHE A 88 -10.43 -10.09 5.17
CA PHE A 88 -11.40 -9.07 4.78
C PHE A 88 -12.40 -8.78 5.91
N ASN A 89 -12.95 -9.81 6.54
CA ASN A 89 -13.86 -9.68 7.67
C ASN A 89 -13.19 -8.98 8.85
N ARG A 90 -11.91 -9.28 9.12
CA ARG A 90 -11.14 -8.56 10.13
C ARG A 90 -10.97 -7.08 9.78
N PHE A 91 -10.70 -6.74 8.52
CA PHE A 91 -10.60 -5.34 8.08
C PHE A 91 -11.93 -4.61 8.29
N VAL A 92 -13.04 -5.18 7.81
CA VAL A 92 -14.38 -4.62 8.01
C VAL A 92 -14.67 -4.41 9.49
N GLY A 93 -14.42 -5.42 10.32
CA GLY A 93 -14.66 -5.36 11.76
C GLY A 93 -13.86 -4.24 12.44
N VAL A 94 -12.57 -4.10 12.12
CA VAL A 94 -11.73 -3.02 12.67
C VAL A 94 -12.25 -1.64 12.29
N ILE A 95 -12.79 -1.45 11.08
CA ILE A 95 -13.40 -0.17 10.69
C ILE A 95 -14.68 0.05 11.47
N ALA A 96 -15.58 -0.94 11.52
CA ALA A 96 -16.86 -0.81 12.22
C ALA A 96 -16.70 -0.56 13.74
N GLU A 97 -15.63 -1.09 14.36
CA GLU A 97 -15.29 -0.83 15.76
C GLU A 97 -14.80 0.60 16.02
N ASN A 98 -14.18 1.25 15.03
CA ASN A 98 -13.51 2.54 15.21
C ASN A 98 -14.21 3.72 14.50
N ARG A 99 -15.13 3.45 13.57
CA ARG A 99 -15.97 4.46 12.91
C ARG A 99 -17.39 4.34 13.44
N VAL A 100 -17.69 5.09 14.51
CA VAL A 100 -18.96 5.00 15.26
C VAL A 100 -20.23 5.23 14.41
N ASP A 101 -20.11 5.94 13.29
CA ASP A 101 -21.21 6.21 12.36
C ASP A 101 -21.43 5.08 11.34
N LEU A 102 -20.57 4.05 11.33
CA LEU A 102 -20.60 2.95 10.35
C LEU A 102 -20.72 1.60 11.07
N ASP A 103 -21.85 0.93 10.89
CA ASP A 103 -21.99 -0.47 11.28
C ASP A 103 -21.33 -1.42 10.26
N ASP A 104 -21.19 -2.71 10.62
CA ASP A 104 -20.56 -3.72 9.74
C ASP A 104 -21.22 -3.77 8.34
N ALA A 105 -22.53 -3.59 8.26
CA ALA A 105 -23.26 -3.61 7.00
C ALA A 105 -22.93 -2.39 6.13
N ALA A 106 -22.88 -1.19 6.71
CA ALA A 106 -22.48 0.04 6.03
C ALA A 106 -21.03 -0.03 5.57
N VAL A 107 -20.11 -0.52 6.42
CA VAL A 107 -18.71 -0.72 6.04
C VAL A 107 -18.60 -1.67 4.85
N ARG A 108 -19.34 -2.80 4.84
CA ARG A 108 -19.35 -3.73 3.70
C ARG A 108 -19.84 -3.12 2.40
N GLN A 109 -20.80 -2.19 2.46
CA GLN A 109 -21.25 -1.47 1.26
C GLN A 109 -20.16 -0.54 0.70
N LEU A 110 -19.30 0.00 1.57
CA LEU A 110 -18.16 0.84 1.19
C LEU A 110 -16.91 0.00 0.82
N ALA A 111 -16.82 -1.24 1.29
CA ALA A 111 -15.67 -2.13 1.14
C ALA A 111 -15.64 -2.86 -0.21
N THR A 112 -15.73 -2.11 -1.31
CA THR A 112 -15.68 -2.63 -2.68
C THR A 112 -14.25 -2.69 -3.27
N GLY A 113 -13.24 -2.24 -2.51
CA GLY A 113 -11.87 -2.08 -2.98
C GLY A 113 -11.62 -0.79 -3.78
N GLN A 114 -12.63 0.06 -3.99
CA GLN A 114 -12.46 1.33 -4.68
C GLN A 114 -11.71 2.38 -3.83
N ILE A 115 -11.09 3.34 -4.50
CA ILE A 115 -10.46 4.50 -3.88
C ILE A 115 -11.51 5.61 -3.72
N TYR A 116 -11.46 6.30 -2.60
CA TYR A 116 -12.28 7.49 -2.34
C TYR A 116 -11.41 8.75 -2.33
N THR A 117 -11.93 9.84 -2.90
CA THR A 117 -11.35 11.17 -2.71
C THR A 117 -11.66 11.68 -1.29
N ALA A 118 -10.94 12.71 -0.85
CA ALA A 118 -11.19 13.32 0.47
C ALA A 118 -12.67 13.70 0.69
N THR A 119 -13.31 14.36 -0.29
CA THR A 119 -14.74 14.71 -0.22
C THR A 119 -15.62 13.48 -0.09
N GLN A 120 -15.38 12.45 -0.91
CA GLN A 120 -16.18 11.22 -0.81
C GLN A 120 -15.94 10.49 0.50
N ALA A 121 -14.74 10.55 1.07
CA ALA A 121 -14.44 9.96 2.36
C ALA A 121 -15.22 10.64 3.49
N LEU A 122 -15.37 11.96 3.44
CA LEU A 122 -16.21 12.72 4.37
C LEU A 122 -17.69 12.36 4.21
N ASP A 123 -18.18 12.38 2.96
CA ASP A 123 -19.59 12.08 2.66
C ASP A 123 -20.00 10.66 3.08
N ASN A 124 -19.05 9.71 3.06
CA ASN A 124 -19.26 8.33 3.48
C ASN A 124 -18.82 8.04 4.92
N HIS A 125 -18.52 9.06 5.73
CA HIS A 125 -18.07 8.92 7.12
C HIS A 125 -16.78 8.08 7.29
N LEU A 126 -15.97 7.97 6.24
CA LEU A 126 -14.64 7.35 6.30
C LEU A 126 -13.57 8.31 6.85
N ALA A 127 -13.83 9.61 6.81
CA ALA A 127 -13.02 10.66 7.41
C ALA A 127 -13.93 11.68 8.12
N ASP A 128 -13.37 12.46 9.05
CA ASP A 128 -14.13 13.39 9.87
C ASP A 128 -14.01 14.83 9.38
N GLU A 129 -12.80 15.23 8.98
CA GLU A 129 -12.54 16.62 8.63
C GLU A 129 -11.51 16.79 7.51
N LEU A 130 -11.67 17.87 6.72
CA LEU A 130 -10.60 18.36 5.87
C LEU A 130 -9.57 19.12 6.70
N GLY A 131 -8.31 18.74 6.58
CA GLY A 131 -7.22 19.42 7.29
C GLY A 131 -5.87 18.76 7.05
N TYR A 132 -4.83 19.54 7.30
CA TYR A 132 -3.44 19.13 7.27
C TYR A 132 -3.01 18.60 8.65
N VAL A 133 -1.75 18.15 8.74
CA VAL A 133 -1.17 17.67 9.99
C VAL A 133 -1.19 18.77 11.06
N ASP A 134 -0.87 20.01 10.69
CA ASP A 134 -0.85 21.14 11.63
C ASP A 134 -2.25 21.42 12.21
N ASP A 135 -3.29 21.37 11.38
CA ASP A 135 -4.69 21.53 11.82
C ASP A 135 -5.06 20.42 12.83
N ALA A 136 -4.64 19.18 12.58
CA ALA A 136 -4.91 18.06 13.47
C ALA A 136 -4.18 18.20 14.82
N VAL A 137 -2.94 18.69 14.82
CA VAL A 137 -2.15 18.94 16.04
C VAL A 137 -2.77 20.10 16.84
N GLU A 138 -3.13 21.20 16.18
CA GLU A 138 -3.75 22.35 16.82
C GLU A 138 -5.09 21.98 17.48
N LYS A 139 -5.95 21.25 16.77
CA LYS A 139 -7.24 20.81 17.31
C LYS A 139 -7.08 19.82 18.46
N MET A 140 -6.15 18.88 18.36
CA MET A 140 -5.84 17.97 19.45
C MET A 140 -5.32 18.71 20.69
N ALA A 141 -4.44 19.70 20.52
CA ALA A 141 -3.95 20.51 21.62
C ALA A 141 -5.07 21.32 22.29
N ALA A 142 -6.00 21.85 21.50
CA ALA A 142 -7.18 22.56 22.00
C ALA A 142 -8.13 21.63 22.79
N GLU A 143 -8.40 20.42 22.28
CA GLU A 143 -9.22 19.40 22.95
C GLU A 143 -8.60 18.97 24.29
N LEU A 144 -7.27 18.84 24.34
CA LEU A 144 -6.51 18.50 25.55
C LEU A 144 -6.22 19.70 26.47
N GLN A 145 -6.70 20.90 26.11
CA GLN A 145 -6.51 22.14 26.87
C GLN A 145 -5.04 22.50 27.13
N LEU A 146 -4.15 22.20 26.17
CA LEU A 146 -2.72 22.45 26.29
C LEU A 146 -2.40 23.91 25.93
N GLN A 147 -1.86 24.66 26.91
CA GLN A 147 -1.47 26.07 26.72
C GLN A 147 -0.09 26.22 26.05
N ARG A 148 0.77 25.20 26.19
CA ARG A 148 2.11 25.14 25.60
C ARG A 148 2.40 23.70 25.21
N TYR A 149 2.73 23.49 23.95
CA TYR A 149 3.08 22.19 23.40
C TYR A 149 4.14 22.35 22.32
N GLU A 150 4.87 21.28 22.05
CA GLU A 150 5.83 21.19 20.97
C GLU A 150 5.63 19.83 20.29
N ALA A 151 5.57 19.83 18.96
CA ALA A 151 5.44 18.61 18.17
C ALA A 151 6.81 18.25 17.60
N PHE A 152 7.22 17.00 17.79
CA PHE A 152 8.48 16.47 17.25
C PHE A 152 8.16 15.39 16.23
N GLU A 153 8.81 15.45 15.06
CA GLU A 153 8.81 14.37 14.09
C GLU A 153 10.14 13.61 14.20
N TYR A 154 10.05 12.31 14.46
CA TYR A 154 11.22 11.44 14.49
C TYR A 154 11.41 10.81 13.11
N HIS A 155 12.57 11.04 12.51
CA HIS A 155 12.96 10.36 11.29
C HIS A 155 13.91 9.21 11.63
N ALA A 156 13.55 8.00 11.24
CA ALA A 156 14.51 6.90 11.22
C ALA A 156 15.53 7.18 10.11
N PRO A 157 16.85 7.03 10.35
CA PRO A 157 17.83 7.16 9.28
C PRO A 157 17.51 6.14 8.19
N ALA A 158 17.50 6.57 6.92
CA ALA A 158 17.20 5.71 5.79
C ALA A 158 18.09 4.47 5.83
N SER A 159 17.48 3.29 5.94
CA SER A 159 18.21 2.04 5.90
C SER A 159 18.60 1.71 4.45
N LEU A 160 19.65 0.91 4.25
CA LEU A 160 20.00 0.41 2.92
C LEU A 160 18.85 -0.35 2.25
N VAL A 161 17.93 -0.91 3.05
CA VAL A 161 16.72 -1.60 2.59
C VAL A 161 15.69 -0.60 2.07
N ASP A 162 15.51 0.56 2.71
CA ASP A 162 14.59 1.62 2.25
C ASP A 162 15.05 2.25 0.93
N SER A 163 16.37 2.40 0.76
CA SER A 163 16.98 2.87 -0.50
C SER A 163 16.84 1.86 -1.64
N LEU A 164 16.74 0.56 -1.33
CA LEU A 164 16.52 -0.50 -2.31
C LEU A 164 15.03 -0.66 -2.67
N LEU A 165 14.13 -0.43 -1.70
CA LEU A 165 12.68 -0.60 -1.84
C LEU A 165 11.91 0.69 -2.19
N GLY A 166 12.62 1.81 -2.39
CA GLY A 166 12.04 3.03 -2.97
C GLY A 166 11.30 3.93 -1.98
N GLY A 167 11.67 3.92 -0.70
CA GLY A 167 11.15 4.85 0.31
C GLY A 167 11.82 6.23 0.20
N GLN A 168 11.12 7.19 -0.41
CA GLN A 168 11.33 8.65 -0.41
C GLN A 168 12.78 9.20 -0.37
N MET A 169 13.17 9.83 -1.49
CA MET A 169 14.39 10.65 -1.62
C MET A 169 14.29 11.91 -0.76
N ASP A 170 15.13 12.01 0.27
CA ASP A 170 15.42 13.28 0.94
C ASP A 170 16.60 14.01 0.27
N SER A 171 16.42 15.32 0.09
CA SER A 171 17.19 16.21 -0.79
C SER A 171 18.50 16.75 -0.21
N SER A 172 19.17 16.02 0.70
CA SER A 172 20.32 16.53 1.46
C SER A 172 21.67 15.86 1.17
N ALA A 173 21.78 14.93 0.22
CA ALA A 173 23.05 14.28 -0.10
C ALA A 173 23.97 15.18 -0.97
N SER A 174 25.18 15.43 -0.46
CA SER A 174 26.30 16.15 -1.10
C SER A 174 26.80 15.45 -2.38
N LEU A 175 27.31 16.23 -3.34
CA LEU A 175 27.82 15.79 -4.66
C LEU A 175 28.90 14.69 -4.59
N THR A 176 29.64 14.59 -3.49
CA THR A 176 30.66 13.55 -3.28
C THR A 176 30.05 12.17 -3.04
N ASP A 177 28.90 12.08 -2.35
CA ASP A 177 28.20 10.80 -2.15
C ASP A 177 27.56 10.32 -3.45
N ARG A 178 27.06 11.25 -4.27
CA ARG A 178 26.53 10.96 -5.61
C ARG A 178 27.59 10.45 -6.59
N MET A 179 28.85 10.85 -6.43
CA MET A 179 29.96 10.33 -7.25
C MET A 179 30.42 8.94 -6.84
N LEU A 180 30.36 8.59 -5.55
CA LEU A 180 30.61 7.21 -5.14
C LEU A 180 29.47 6.29 -5.62
N GLU A 181 28.21 6.77 -5.56
CA GLU A 181 27.03 6.07 -6.08
C GLU A 181 27.04 5.85 -7.61
N SER A 182 27.77 6.66 -8.39
CA SER A 182 27.86 6.50 -9.86
C SER A 182 28.81 5.36 -10.29
N THR A 183 29.62 4.85 -9.38
CA THR A 183 30.60 3.77 -9.66
C THR A 183 30.12 2.38 -9.24
N VAL A 184 28.98 2.29 -8.54
CA VAL A 184 28.28 1.03 -8.28
C VAL A 184 27.16 0.89 -9.33
N PRO A 185 27.08 -0.20 -10.12
CA PRO A 185 26.31 -0.23 -11.37
C PRO A 185 24.80 -0.40 -11.14
N LYS A 186 24.14 0.59 -10.54
CA LYS A 186 22.67 0.74 -10.49
C LYS A 186 22.08 0.94 -11.90
N ALA A 187 22.85 1.46 -12.85
CA ALA A 187 22.44 1.67 -14.24
C ALA A 187 22.16 0.36 -15.04
N MET A 188 22.79 -0.77 -14.70
CA MET A 188 22.54 -2.04 -15.41
C MET A 188 21.18 -2.67 -15.09
N TYR A 189 20.58 -2.37 -13.93
CA TYR A 189 19.26 -2.89 -13.57
C TYR A 189 18.12 -2.19 -14.34
N TYR A 190 18.31 -0.92 -14.73
CA TYR A 190 17.39 -0.16 -15.59
C TYR A 190 17.57 -0.46 -17.10
N CYS A 191 18.74 -0.96 -17.53
CA CYS A 191 19.04 -1.28 -18.93
C CYS A 191 18.54 -2.66 -19.41
N SER A 192 17.68 -3.37 -18.68
CA SER A 192 17.12 -4.67 -19.11
C SER A 192 15.76 -4.57 -19.82
N TRP A 193 15.24 -3.36 -20.06
CA TRP A 193 13.96 -3.15 -20.76
C TRP A 193 14.13 -3.06 -22.30
N ASN A 194 14.10 -4.25 -22.93
CA ASN A 194 13.61 -4.63 -24.28
C ASN A 194 13.83 -3.70 -25.53
N PRO A 195 14.61 -4.12 -26.56
CA PRO A 195 15.03 -3.28 -27.69
C PRO A 195 14.16 -3.31 -28.98
N TRP A 196 12.89 -3.72 -28.96
CA TRP A 196 12.08 -3.88 -30.20
C TRP A 196 11.30 -2.64 -30.66
N VAL A 197 11.94 -1.46 -30.73
CA VAL A 197 11.38 -0.29 -31.40
C VAL A 197 12.48 0.44 -32.20
N PRO A 198 12.53 0.31 -33.54
CA PRO A 198 13.47 1.05 -34.36
C PRO A 198 12.87 2.40 -34.78
N THR A 199 13.38 3.51 -34.23
CA THR A 199 13.13 4.85 -34.79
C THR A 199 14.37 5.29 -35.58
N ASN A 200 14.31 5.15 -36.89
CA ASN A 200 15.27 5.73 -37.83
C ASN A 200 15.08 7.25 -37.92
N THR A 201 16.12 8.00 -37.55
CA THR A 201 16.44 9.31 -38.11
C THR A 201 17.96 9.40 -38.25
N PRO A 202 18.46 9.92 -39.37
CA PRO A 202 19.06 11.26 -39.32
C PRO A 202 18.75 12.04 -40.62
N SER A 203 18.89 13.35 -40.79
CA SER A 203 19.39 14.54 -40.08
C SER A 203 18.95 15.69 -41.02
N GLU A 204 18.47 16.83 -40.55
CA GLU A 204 19.22 18.01 -40.09
C GLU A 204 18.25 18.96 -39.35
#